data_AF-A0AB37QUK4-F1
#
_entry.id   AF-A0AB37QUK4-F1
#
_cell.length_a   1.000
_cell.length_b   1.000
_cell.length_c   1.000
_cell.angle_alpha   90.00
_cell.angle_beta   90.00
_cell.angle_gamma   90.00
#
_symmetry.space_group_name_H-M   'P 1'
#
loop_
_entity.id
_entity.type
_entity.pdbx_description
1 polymer ?
#
loop_
_entity_poly.entity_id
_entity_poly.type
_entity_poly.pdbx_seq_one_letter_code
_entity_poly.pdbx_strand_id
1 'polypeptide(L)'
;MLIGAPMKETLWRVFAVIVSRPCVAAWIIRRAQRTPYQHITSVDGQERYMGRWWLFEGYDRARQQPKHRWFPWSVRVHHILREDRDRDLHDHPWHARTIILQGEYVELRLIMINTHGQVTERIERRTGTCAALRPGEYHRIDQVAAGGAYT
;
A
#
# COMPACT_ATOMS: atom_id res chain seq x y z
N MET A 1 23.86 -14.43 -12.28
CA MET A 1 23.83 -14.46 -10.80
C MET A 1 22.50 -13.88 -10.31
N LEU A 2 21.45 -14.68 -10.08
CA LEU A 2 20.22 -14.26 -9.39
C LEU A 2 19.51 -15.48 -8.73
N ILE A 3 20.18 -16.13 -7.77
CA ILE A 3 19.61 -17.28 -7.03
C ILE A 3 18.77 -16.79 -5.80
N GLY A 4 18.63 -15.47 -5.61
CA GLY A 4 18.03 -14.88 -4.38
C GLY A 4 16.65 -14.23 -4.50
N ALA A 5 16.11 -14.03 -5.72
CA ALA A 5 14.82 -13.36 -5.92
C ALA A 5 13.59 -14.19 -5.52
N PRO A 6 13.48 -15.50 -5.85
CA PRO A 6 12.25 -16.25 -5.58
C PRO A 6 12.05 -16.55 -4.09
N MET A 7 13.13 -16.83 -3.35
CA MET A 7 13.04 -17.14 -1.91
C MET A 7 12.55 -15.92 -1.10
N LYS A 8 13.02 -14.71 -1.41
CA LYS A 8 12.57 -13.48 -0.75
C LYS A 8 11.09 -13.23 -0.99
N GLU A 9 10.61 -13.44 -2.22
CA GLU A 9 9.20 -13.24 -2.55
C GLU A 9 8.31 -14.28 -1.85
N THR A 10 8.76 -15.53 -1.74
CA THR A 10 8.06 -16.56 -0.96
C THR A 10 7.95 -16.19 0.52
N LEU A 11 9.03 -15.69 1.14
CA LEU A 11 9.00 -15.25 2.54
C LEU A 11 7.96 -14.17 2.78
N TRP A 12 7.86 -13.20 1.88
CA TRP A 12 6.86 -12.15 1.97
C TRP A 12 5.44 -12.66 1.78
N ARG A 13 5.21 -13.62 0.88
CA ARG A 13 3.89 -14.24 0.71
C ARG A 13 3.45 -14.97 1.97
N VAL A 14 4.36 -15.73 2.59
CA VAL A 14 4.11 -16.39 3.88
C VAL A 14 3.82 -15.34 4.97
N PHE A 15 4.62 -14.29 5.05
CA PHE A 15 4.41 -13.21 6.01
C PHE A 15 3.06 -12.53 5.80
N ALA A 16 2.68 -12.23 4.55
CA ALA A 16 1.40 -11.64 4.19
C ALA A 16 0.22 -12.50 4.66
N VAL A 17 0.27 -13.81 4.44
CA VAL A 17 -0.74 -14.77 4.93
C VAL A 17 -0.84 -14.75 6.46
N ILE A 18 0.29 -14.67 7.17
CA ILE A 18 0.29 -14.65 8.64
C ILE A 18 -0.33 -13.37 9.19
N VAL A 19 0.10 -12.21 8.70
CA VAL A 19 -0.34 -10.91 9.24
C VAL A 19 -1.78 -10.54 8.84
N SER A 20 -2.28 -11.14 7.76
CA SER A 20 -3.67 -10.99 7.31
C SER A 20 -4.65 -11.95 8.00
N ARG A 21 -4.18 -12.83 8.89
CA ARG A 21 -5.10 -13.64 9.73
C ARG A 21 -6.02 -12.71 10.53
N PRO A 22 -7.34 -12.98 10.62
CA PRO A 22 -8.31 -12.01 11.15
C PRO A 22 -7.94 -11.39 12.50
N CYS A 23 -7.48 -12.18 13.48
CA CYS A 23 -7.07 -11.67 14.79
C CYS A 23 -5.83 -10.77 14.71
N VAL A 24 -4.86 -11.13 13.86
CA VAL A 24 -3.60 -10.40 13.69
C VAL A 24 -3.86 -9.08 12.95
N ALA A 25 -4.56 -9.15 11.82
CA ALA A 25 -4.97 -7.98 11.04
C ALA A 25 -5.77 -7.00 11.90
N ALA A 26 -6.77 -7.48 12.64
CA ALA A 26 -7.56 -6.65 13.53
C ALA A 26 -6.72 -6.00 14.65
N TRP A 27 -5.72 -6.71 15.19
CA TRP A 27 -4.79 -6.12 16.15
C TRP A 27 -3.91 -5.04 15.52
N ILE A 28 -3.34 -5.30 14.34
CA ILE A 28 -2.50 -4.33 13.60
C ILE A 28 -3.29 -3.05 13.31
N ILE A 29 -4.50 -3.19 12.76
CA ILE A 29 -5.38 -2.09 12.42
C ILE A 29 -5.72 -1.26 13.66
N ARG A 30 -6.21 -1.91 14.74
CA ARG A 30 -6.52 -1.22 16.01
C ARG A 30 -5.30 -0.53 16.62
N ARG A 31 -4.13 -1.14 16.52
CA ARG A 31 -2.88 -0.56 17.05
C ARG A 31 -2.47 0.68 16.27
N ALA A 32 -2.53 0.63 14.93
CA ALA A 32 -2.20 1.77 14.08
C ALA A 32 -3.23 2.90 14.24
N GLN A 33 -4.52 2.59 14.38
CA GLN A 33 -5.58 3.59 14.52
C GLN A 33 -5.42 4.56 15.71
N ARG A 34 -4.60 4.22 16.70
CA ARG A 34 -4.20 5.09 17.82
C ARG A 34 -3.24 6.22 17.43
N THR A 35 -2.69 6.18 16.22
CA THR A 35 -1.68 7.10 15.70
C THR A 35 -2.08 7.59 14.29
N PRO A 36 -3.13 8.41 14.18
CA PRO A 36 -3.61 8.94 12.90
C PRO A 36 -2.56 9.79 12.19
N TYR A 37 -2.50 9.61 10.88
CA TYR A 37 -1.76 10.44 9.95
C TYR A 37 -2.74 11.10 8.98
N GLN A 38 -2.32 12.18 8.32
CA GLN A 38 -3.14 12.98 7.40
C GLN A 38 -4.01 12.09 6.49
N HIS A 39 -5.30 12.01 6.82
CA HIS A 39 -6.30 11.29 6.03
C HIS A 39 -6.51 12.02 4.72
N ILE A 40 -6.75 11.26 3.65
CA ILE A 40 -7.07 11.84 2.35
C ILE A 40 -8.60 11.83 2.24
N THR A 41 -9.17 13.01 2.07
CA THR A 41 -10.59 13.21 1.79
C THR A 41 -10.79 13.47 0.31
N SER A 42 -12.03 13.32 -0.16
CA SER A 42 -12.49 13.81 -1.46
C SER A 42 -12.20 15.32 -1.60
N VAL A 43 -12.23 15.81 -2.84
CA VAL A 43 -11.97 17.23 -3.20
C VAL A 43 -12.92 18.18 -2.45
N ASP A 44 -14.15 17.74 -2.18
CA ASP A 44 -15.17 18.47 -1.42
C ASP A 44 -15.02 18.35 0.11
N GLY A 45 -14.05 17.55 0.58
CA GLY A 45 -13.81 17.28 2.00
C GLY A 45 -14.88 16.45 2.71
N GLN A 46 -15.95 16.05 2.02
CA GLN A 46 -17.12 15.43 2.64
C GLN A 46 -16.92 13.93 2.90
N GLU A 47 -16.21 13.26 1.99
CA GLU A 47 -16.00 11.81 2.06
C GLU A 47 -14.54 11.45 2.33
N ARG A 48 -14.34 10.42 3.19
CA ARG A 48 -13.01 9.86 3.43
C ARG A 48 -12.64 8.95 2.26
N TYR A 49 -11.68 9.38 1.45
CA TYR A 49 -11.11 8.60 0.34
C TYR A 49 -10.15 7.51 0.88
N MET A 50 -9.23 7.89 1.79
CA MET A 50 -8.27 6.97 2.38
C MET A 50 -7.93 7.35 3.83
N GLY A 51 -8.25 6.44 4.75
CA GLY A 51 -7.77 6.51 6.13
C GLY A 51 -6.29 6.12 6.19
N ARG A 52 -5.49 6.83 6.99
CA ARG A 52 -4.04 6.63 7.07
C ARG A 52 -3.58 6.73 8.51
N TRP A 53 -2.81 5.75 8.95
CA TRP A 53 -2.29 5.69 10.31
C TRP A 53 -0.87 5.13 10.33
N TRP A 54 -0.05 5.59 11.27
CA TRP A 54 1.27 4.99 11.50
C TRP A 54 1.11 3.75 12.36
N LEU A 55 1.61 2.60 11.90
CA LEU A 55 1.91 1.49 12.81
C LEU A 55 3.28 1.72 13.45
N PHE A 56 4.24 2.16 12.64
CA PHE A 56 5.57 2.55 13.05
C PHE A 56 6.06 3.71 12.19
N GLU A 57 6.35 4.84 12.80
CA GLU A 57 6.93 6.01 12.12
C GLU A 57 8.45 6.00 12.33
N GLY A 58 9.20 5.47 11.36
CA GLY A 58 10.64 5.28 11.49
C GLY A 58 11.49 6.50 11.10
N TYR A 59 10.87 7.55 10.56
CA TYR A 59 11.57 8.71 10.02
C TYR A 59 11.11 10.01 10.67
N ASP A 60 12.06 10.83 11.10
CA ASP A 60 11.82 12.19 11.58
C ASP A 60 11.94 13.15 10.40
N ARG A 61 10.81 13.69 9.95
CA ARG A 61 10.78 14.66 8.84
C ARG A 61 11.36 16.02 9.22
N ALA A 62 11.27 16.43 10.48
CA ALA A 62 11.81 17.72 10.90
C ALA A 62 13.34 17.68 10.90
N ARG A 63 13.92 16.55 11.31
CA ARG A 63 15.38 16.35 11.39
C ARG A 63 15.97 15.65 10.16
N GLN A 64 15.14 15.22 9.21
CA GLN A 64 15.55 14.48 8.02
C GLN A 64 16.42 13.25 8.34
N GLN A 65 16.06 12.50 9.39
CA GLN A 65 16.85 11.36 9.87
C GLN A 65 15.96 10.21 10.37
N PRO A 66 16.45 8.96 10.39
CA PRO A 66 15.74 7.86 11.04
C PRO A 66 15.54 8.13 12.54
N LYS A 67 14.32 7.92 13.05
CA LYS A 67 14.03 7.97 14.50
C LYS A 67 14.72 6.82 15.25
N HIS A 68 14.89 5.69 14.57
CA HIS A 68 15.47 4.48 15.15
C HIS A 68 16.58 3.97 14.24
N ARG A 69 17.82 3.99 14.76
CA ARG A 69 19.02 3.63 13.99
C ARG A 69 19.06 2.15 13.55
N TRP A 70 18.33 1.29 14.27
CA TRP A 70 18.28 -0.17 14.05
C TRP A 70 17.05 -0.63 13.25
N PHE A 71 16.07 0.25 13.01
CA PHE A 71 14.88 -0.05 12.21
C PHE A 71 14.49 1.19 11.38
N PRO A 72 15.08 1.37 10.19
CA PRO A 72 14.91 2.59 9.39
C PRO A 72 13.62 2.58 8.55
N TRP A 73 12.77 1.57 8.66
CA TRP A 73 11.54 1.47 7.88
C TRP A 73 10.40 2.22 8.55
N SER A 74 9.49 2.77 7.73
CA SER A 74 8.23 3.32 8.21
C SER A 74 7.08 2.44 7.71
N VAL A 75 6.17 2.07 8.61
CA VAL A 75 5.04 1.18 8.34
C VAL A 75 3.74 1.93 8.62
N ARG A 76 2.86 1.98 7.63
CA ARG A 76 1.54 2.59 7.74
C ARG A 76 0.47 1.55 7.48
N VAL A 77 -0.67 1.76 8.11
CA VAL A 77 -1.92 1.12 7.73
C VAL A 77 -2.74 2.13 6.94
N HIS A 78 -3.26 1.68 5.81
CA HIS A 78 -4.22 2.45 5.02
C HIS A 78 -5.58 1.76 5.02
N HIS A 79 -6.65 2.54 5.05
CA HIS A 79 -8.00 2.06 4.75
C HIS A 79 -8.46 2.75 3.48
N ILE A 80 -8.43 2.01 2.39
CA ILE A 80 -8.73 2.47 1.03
C ILE A 80 -10.22 2.26 0.84
N LEU A 81 -10.98 3.35 0.73
CA LEU A 81 -12.44 3.31 0.63
C LEU A 81 -12.95 3.57 -0.78
N ARG A 82 -12.12 4.19 -1.62
CA ARG A 82 -12.47 4.70 -2.96
C ARG A 82 -11.32 4.48 -3.94
N GLU A 83 -11.67 4.43 -5.22
CA GLU A 83 -10.73 4.37 -6.35
C GLU A 83 -10.15 5.74 -6.72
N ASP A 84 -9.00 5.75 -7.38
CA ASP A 84 -8.22 6.91 -7.81
C ASP A 84 -8.85 7.67 -9.02
N ARG A 85 -10.17 7.91 -9.02
CA ARG A 85 -10.91 8.44 -10.20
C ARG A 85 -10.24 9.64 -10.88
N ASP A 86 -9.85 10.63 -10.10
CA ASP A 86 -9.29 11.91 -10.59
C ASP A 86 -7.76 11.93 -10.56
N ARG A 87 -7.12 10.78 -10.32
CA ARG A 87 -5.67 10.65 -10.28
C ARG A 87 -5.20 9.85 -11.48
N ASP A 88 -4.32 10.46 -12.24
CA ASP A 88 -3.49 9.75 -13.20
C ASP A 88 -2.70 8.63 -12.51
N LEU A 89 -2.20 7.70 -13.31
CA LEU A 89 -1.20 6.76 -12.84
C LEU A 89 -0.08 7.54 -12.16
N HIS A 90 0.27 7.14 -10.94
CA HIS A 90 1.28 7.81 -10.13
C HIS A 90 2.31 6.80 -9.64
N ASP A 91 3.49 7.27 -9.27
CA ASP A 91 4.55 6.45 -8.71
C ASP A 91 4.89 6.92 -7.28
N HIS A 92 5.92 6.31 -6.72
CA HIS A 92 6.47 6.69 -5.42
C HIS A 92 7.98 6.86 -5.55
N PRO A 93 8.59 7.93 -5.01
CA PRO A 93 10.04 8.14 -5.10
C PRO A 93 10.85 7.20 -4.17
N TRP A 94 10.23 6.15 -3.62
CA TRP A 94 10.84 5.17 -2.73
C TRP A 94 10.34 3.75 -3.04
N HIS A 95 11.10 2.75 -2.61
CA HIS A 95 10.66 1.36 -2.63
C HIS A 95 9.52 1.15 -1.61
N ALA A 96 8.38 0.63 -2.07
CA ALA A 96 7.23 0.31 -1.23
C ALA A 96 6.93 -1.19 -1.26
N ARG A 97 6.44 -1.68 -0.12
CA ARG A 97 5.85 -3.02 0.02
C ARG A 97 4.46 -2.85 0.63
N THR A 98 3.47 -3.44 -0.01
CA THR A 98 2.08 -3.44 0.44
C THR A 98 1.67 -4.86 0.79
N ILE A 99 0.92 -5.04 1.88
CA ILE A 99 0.32 -6.31 2.28
C ILE A 99 -1.17 -6.07 2.48
N ILE A 100 -2.03 -6.89 1.90
CA ILE A 100 -3.47 -6.72 2.06
C ILE A 100 -3.91 -7.41 3.36
N LEU A 101 -4.22 -6.62 4.39
CA LEU A 101 -4.62 -7.10 5.70
C LEU A 101 -6.08 -7.56 5.72
N GLN A 102 -6.96 -6.87 5.01
CA GLN A 102 -8.38 -7.18 4.91
C GLN A 102 -9.01 -6.54 3.67
N GLY A 103 -10.00 -7.19 3.06
CA GLY A 103 -10.70 -6.69 1.87
C GLY A 103 -9.92 -6.91 0.58
N GLU A 104 -10.30 -6.16 -0.44
CA GLU A 104 -9.73 -6.26 -1.78
C GLU A 104 -9.93 -4.99 -2.62
N TYR A 105 -9.05 -4.81 -3.60
CA TYR A 105 -9.14 -3.76 -4.61
C TYR A 105 -8.47 -4.22 -5.91
N VAL A 106 -8.71 -3.50 -7.00
CA VAL A 106 -8.02 -3.71 -8.27
C VAL A 106 -7.03 -2.59 -8.50
N GLU A 107 -5.80 -2.97 -8.85
CA GLU A 107 -4.71 -2.07 -9.21
C GLU A 107 -4.51 -2.11 -10.73
N LEU A 108 -4.35 -0.94 -11.35
CA LEU A 108 -3.80 -0.83 -12.71
C LEU A 108 -2.33 -0.42 -12.61
N ARG A 109 -1.44 -1.16 -13.27
CA ARG A 109 -0.01 -0.84 -13.37
C ARG A 109 0.39 -0.52 -14.80
N LEU A 110 1.21 0.51 -15.00
CA LEU A 110 1.75 0.83 -16.31
C LEU A 110 2.76 -0.23 -16.75
N ILE A 111 2.55 -0.81 -17.93
CA ILE A 111 3.52 -1.70 -18.57
C ILE A 111 4.41 -0.88 -19.51
N MET A 112 3.79 -0.09 -20.39
CA MET A 112 4.47 0.72 -21.40
C MET A 112 3.54 1.81 -21.95
N ILE A 113 4.13 2.78 -22.65
CA ILE A 113 3.41 3.74 -23.48
C ILE A 113 3.77 3.44 -24.93
N ASN A 114 2.77 3.26 -25.79
CA ASN A 114 2.96 3.05 -27.23
C ASN A 114 2.17 4.09 -28.04
N THR A 115 2.14 3.94 -29.36
CA THR A 115 1.43 4.82 -30.30
C THR A 115 -0.09 4.89 -30.07
N HIS A 116 -0.67 3.94 -29.34
CA HIS A 116 -2.09 3.87 -29.01
C HIS A 116 -2.40 4.36 -27.58
N GLY A 117 -1.38 4.79 -26.82
CA GLY A 117 -1.51 5.32 -25.47
C GLY A 117 -0.86 4.45 -24.39
N GLN A 118 -1.39 4.55 -23.17
CA GLN A 118 -0.90 3.79 -22.01
C GLN A 118 -1.42 2.35 -22.06
N VAL A 119 -0.51 1.38 -21.92
CA VAL A 119 -0.84 -0.04 -21.77
C VAL A 119 -0.67 -0.42 -20.30
N THR A 120 -1.74 -0.90 -19.68
CA THR A 120 -1.75 -1.25 -18.25
C THR A 120 -2.07 -2.73 -18.02
N GLU A 121 -1.51 -3.27 -16.94
CA GLU A 121 -1.90 -4.57 -16.38
C GLU A 121 -2.96 -4.36 -15.29
N ARG A 122 -4.02 -5.17 -15.31
CA ARG A 122 -5.03 -5.21 -14.25
C ARG A 122 -4.70 -6.32 -13.25
N ILE A 123 -4.50 -5.94 -12.00
CA ILE A 123 -4.07 -6.85 -10.94
C ILE A 123 -5.06 -6.80 -9.78
N GLU A 124 -5.62 -7.97 -9.44
CA GLU A 124 -6.48 -8.11 -8.28
C GLU A 124 -5.64 -8.25 -7.00
N ARG A 125 -5.92 -7.39 -6.02
CA ARG A 125 -5.27 -7.40 -4.71
C ARG A 125 -6.25 -7.87 -3.67
N ARG A 126 -5.99 -9.03 -3.07
CA ARG A 126 -6.87 -9.69 -2.11
C ARG A 126 -6.15 -9.92 -0.79
N THR A 127 -6.92 -10.08 0.28
CA THR A 127 -6.40 -10.36 1.63
C THR A 127 -5.35 -11.48 1.62
N GLY A 128 -4.22 -11.25 2.30
CA GLY A 128 -3.10 -12.19 2.36
C GLY A 128 -2.13 -12.14 1.18
N THR A 129 -2.39 -11.29 0.18
CA THR A 129 -1.42 -11.01 -0.89
C THR A 129 -0.49 -9.85 -0.51
N CYS A 130 0.64 -9.77 -1.20
CA CYS A 130 1.56 -8.65 -1.09
C CYS A 130 2.06 -8.19 -2.45
N ALA A 131 2.48 -6.93 -2.53
CA ALA A 131 3.03 -6.33 -3.74
C ALA A 131 4.26 -5.50 -3.40
N ALA A 132 5.22 -5.47 -4.33
CA ALA A 132 6.28 -4.46 -4.34
C ALA A 132 5.93 -3.37 -5.36
N LEU A 133 6.35 -2.15 -5.07
CA LEU A 133 6.38 -1.05 -6.02
C LEU A 133 7.75 -0.37 -5.92
N ARG A 134 8.42 -0.16 -7.04
CA ARG A 134 9.73 0.51 -7.12
C ARG A 134 9.57 1.95 -7.61
N PRO A 135 10.56 2.81 -7.37
CA PRO A 135 10.59 4.14 -7.99
C PRO A 135 10.44 4.04 -9.52
N GLY A 136 9.56 4.87 -10.09
CA GLY A 136 9.22 4.84 -11.52
C GLY A 136 8.23 3.76 -11.95
N GLU A 137 7.74 2.90 -11.05
CA GLU A 137 6.62 2.00 -11.35
C GLU A 137 5.30 2.72 -11.08
N TYR A 138 4.59 3.04 -12.16
CA TYR A 138 3.34 3.80 -12.12
C TYR A 138 2.13 2.91 -11.91
N HIS A 139 1.24 3.31 -11.01
CA HIS A 139 0.02 2.59 -10.70
C HIS A 139 -1.14 3.50 -10.29
N ARG A 140 -2.35 2.94 -10.26
CA ARG A 140 -3.52 3.54 -9.60
C ARG A 140 -4.46 2.45 -9.07
N ILE A 141 -5.28 2.80 -8.10
CA ILE A 141 -6.36 1.96 -7.60
C ILE A 141 -7.59 2.21 -8.47
N ASP A 142 -8.01 1.20 -9.22
CA ASP A 142 -9.07 1.34 -10.22
C ASP A 142 -10.46 1.03 -9.67
N GLN A 143 -10.56 0.04 -8.77
CA GLN A 143 -11.82 -0.37 -8.15
C GLN A 143 -11.55 -0.84 -6.73
N VAL A 144 -12.51 -0.63 -5.83
CA VAL A 144 -12.41 -1.04 -4.43
C VAL A 144 -13.69 -1.79 -4.05
N ALA A 145 -13.56 -2.95 -3.39
CA ALA A 145 -14.72 -3.70 -2.93
C ALA A 145 -15.51 -2.98 -1.83
N ALA A 146 -16.76 -3.40 -1.63
CA ALA A 146 -17.61 -2.87 -0.56
C ALA A 146 -16.92 -3.02 0.81
N GLY A 147 -16.87 -1.93 1.58
CA GLY A 147 -16.16 -1.87 2.86
C GLY A 147 -14.68 -1.49 2.77
N GLY A 148 -14.12 -1.42 1.56
CA GLY A 148 -12.74 -0.99 1.34
C GLY A 148 -11.70 -2.09 1.51
N ALA A 149 -10.43 -1.70 1.45
CA ALA A 149 -9.29 -2.56 1.74
C ALA A 149 -8.39 -1.94 2.81
N TYR A 150 -7.98 -2.76 3.78
CA TYR A 150 -6.90 -2.42 4.70
C TYR A 150 -5.59 -2.96 4.17
N THR A 151 -4.58 -2.10 4.09
CA THR A 151 -3.23 -2.42 3.63
C THR A 151 -2.16 -1.91 4.56
#